data_AF-A0A920HNZ2-F1
#
_entry.id   AF-A0A920HNZ2-F1
#
_cell.length_a   1.000
_cell.length_b   1.000
_cell.length_c   1.000
_cell.angle_alpha   90.00
_cell.angle_beta   90.00
_cell.angle_gamma   90.00
#
_symmetry.space_group_name_H-M   'P 1'
#
loop_
_entity.id
_entity.type
_entity.pdbx_description
1 polymer ?
#
loop_
_entity_poly.entity_id
_entity_poly.type
_entity_poly.pdbx_seq_one_letter_code
_entity_poly.pdbx_strand_id
1 'polypeptide(L)'
;MKSFKEFKNINELPPKVSVFPLAGALLLPRTQLPLNIFENRYLEMVDDAMSNNRMIAMIQSNKDNNNELYKTGCLGKITSYSEVANSRILITLSGVCRFNIASELEVVTPYRQFQVNYENFSTDLVKGHGEEEVEREKLIESLKNILNTII
;
A
#
# COMPACT_ATOMS: atom_id res chain seq x y z
N MET A 1 -11.16 7.90 -19.67
CA MET A 1 -10.83 6.91 -18.62
C MET A 1 -9.43 6.38 -18.89
N LYS A 2 -8.37 6.90 -18.23
CA LYS A 2 -7.01 6.42 -18.48
C LYS A 2 -6.91 4.97 -17.98
N SER A 3 -6.63 4.05 -18.90
CA SER A 3 -6.43 2.63 -18.60
C SER A 3 -5.37 2.48 -17.51
N PHE A 4 -5.77 1.94 -16.37
CA PHE A 4 -4.83 1.52 -15.35
C PHE A 4 -4.00 0.39 -15.96
N LYS A 5 -2.67 0.57 -16.07
CA LYS A 5 -1.77 -0.53 -16.42
C LYS A 5 -2.04 -1.68 -15.43
N GLU A 6 -2.57 -2.78 -15.93
CA GLU A 6 -2.78 -4.00 -15.16
C GLU A 6 -1.47 -4.78 -15.13
N PHE A 7 -0.98 -5.06 -13.93
CA PHE A 7 0.19 -5.91 -13.72
C PHE A 7 -0.26 -7.36 -13.83
N LYS A 8 0.34 -8.11 -14.75
CA LYS A 8 -0.02 -9.52 -14.99
C LYS A 8 0.91 -10.49 -14.29
N ASN A 9 2.13 -10.05 -13.96
CA ASN A 9 3.15 -10.88 -13.34
C ASN A 9 3.93 -10.09 -12.27
N ILE A 10 4.37 -10.78 -11.22
CA ILE A 10 5.21 -10.21 -10.15
C ILE A 10 6.54 -9.65 -10.68
N ASN A 11 7.06 -10.18 -11.79
CA ASN A 11 8.29 -9.69 -12.41
C ASN A 11 8.17 -8.26 -12.99
N GLU A 12 6.96 -7.75 -13.17
CA GLU A 12 6.73 -6.35 -13.57
C GLU A 12 6.77 -5.37 -12.39
N LEU A 13 6.80 -5.89 -11.15
CA LEU A 13 6.80 -5.09 -9.93
C LEU A 13 8.25 -4.75 -9.53
N PRO A 14 8.49 -3.53 -9.00
CA PRO A 14 9.83 -3.11 -8.65
C PRO A 14 10.35 -3.92 -7.44
N PRO A 15 11.56 -4.51 -7.52
CA PRO A 15 12.14 -5.27 -6.42
C PRO A 15 12.60 -4.38 -5.25
N LYS A 16 12.78 -3.08 -5.51
CA LYS A 16 13.17 -2.06 -4.53
C LYS A 16 12.06 -1.01 -4.44
N VAL A 17 11.63 -0.70 -3.22
CA VAL A 17 10.49 0.19 -2.99
C VAL A 17 10.77 1.19 -1.87
N SER A 18 10.35 2.43 -2.08
CA SER A 18 10.25 3.44 -1.04
C SER A 18 9.05 3.12 -0.15
N VAL A 19 9.26 3.12 1.17
CA VAL A 19 8.25 2.67 2.14
C VAL A 19 7.69 3.86 2.93
N PHE A 20 6.36 4.00 2.87
CA PHE A 20 5.58 4.90 3.70
C PHE A 20 4.98 4.13 4.90
N PRO A 21 5.53 4.29 6.11
CA PRO A 21 4.99 3.68 7.32
C PRO A 21 3.75 4.42 7.80
N LEU A 22 2.67 3.70 8.08
CA LEU A 22 1.42 4.27 8.57
C LEU A 22 0.76 3.38 9.62
N ALA A 23 0.70 3.87 10.86
CA ALA A 23 -0.01 3.20 11.93
C ALA A 23 -1.53 3.34 11.74
N GLY A 24 -2.27 2.26 12.01
CA GLY A 24 -3.74 2.29 12.07
C GLY A 24 -4.47 2.34 10.72
N ALA A 25 -3.77 2.22 9.60
CA ALA A 25 -4.38 2.09 8.27
C ALA A 25 -3.84 0.88 7.51
N LEU A 26 -4.60 0.34 6.57
CA LEU A 26 -4.21 -0.80 5.76
C LEU A 26 -4.51 -0.54 4.28
N LEU A 27 -3.50 -0.67 3.43
CA LEU A 27 -3.67 -0.74 1.99
C LEU A 27 -3.78 -2.20 1.57
N LEU A 28 -4.83 -2.55 0.86
CA LEU A 28 -5.04 -3.89 0.31
C LEU A 28 -5.00 -3.85 -1.22
N PRO A 29 -4.66 -4.95 -1.90
CA PRO A 29 -4.77 -5.04 -3.35
C PRO A 29 -6.16 -4.60 -3.81
N ARG A 30 -6.22 -3.80 -4.88
CA ARG A 30 -7.46 -3.29 -5.50
C ARG A 30 -8.27 -2.30 -4.65
N THR A 31 -7.82 -1.95 -3.45
CA THR A 31 -8.46 -0.87 -2.66
C THR A 31 -7.80 0.47 -2.94
N GLN A 32 -8.46 1.55 -2.52
CA GLN A 32 -7.93 2.90 -2.59
C GLN A 32 -7.73 3.46 -1.18
N LEU A 33 -6.59 4.10 -0.96
CA LEU A 33 -6.25 4.77 0.28
C LEU A 33 -5.87 6.23 -0.01
N PRO A 34 -6.70 7.20 0.36
CA PRO A 34 -6.32 8.61 0.34
C PRO A 34 -5.33 8.89 1.48
N LEU A 35 -4.25 9.62 1.17
CA LEU A 35 -3.24 10.04 2.13
C LEU A 35 -3.03 11.54 2.06
N ASN A 36 -2.86 12.15 3.23
CA ASN A 36 -2.46 13.54 3.37
C ASN A 36 -0.99 13.60 3.77
N ILE A 37 -0.15 14.06 2.86
CA ILE A 37 1.30 14.12 3.02
C ILE A 37 1.71 15.55 3.33
N PHE A 38 2.44 15.73 4.44
CA PHE A 38 2.89 17.03 4.91
C PHE A 38 4.30 17.01 5.51
N GLU A 39 4.88 15.83 5.79
CA GLU A 39 6.27 15.73 6.26
C GLU A 39 7.22 15.80 5.06
N ASN A 40 8.25 16.65 5.14
CA ASN A 40 9.21 16.89 4.04
C ASN A 40 9.79 15.61 3.44
N ARG A 41 10.21 14.64 4.27
CA ARG A 41 10.74 13.35 3.79
C ARG A 41 9.78 12.58 2.90
N TYR A 42 8.47 12.70 3.14
CA TYR A 42 7.45 12.01 2.36
C TYR A 42 6.97 12.84 1.17
N LEU A 43 7.09 14.17 1.22
CA LEU A 43 6.94 15.03 0.05
C LEU A 43 8.01 14.65 -1.00
N GLU A 44 9.28 14.57 -0.59
CA GLU A 44 10.38 14.12 -1.45
C GLU A 44 10.14 12.70 -2.00
N MET A 45 9.66 11.77 -1.16
CA MET A 45 9.27 10.42 -1.61
C MET A 45 8.21 10.44 -2.70
N VAL A 46 7.18 11.28 -2.55
CA VAL A 46 6.10 11.40 -3.53
C VAL A 46 6.63 11.98 -4.84
N ASP A 47 7.48 13.00 -4.78
CA ASP A 47 8.09 13.61 -5.95
C ASP A 47 8.98 12.60 -6.72
N ASP A 48 9.79 11.83 -5.99
CA ASP A 48 10.62 10.76 -6.55
C ASP A 48 9.75 9.65 -7.16
N ALA A 49 8.66 9.26 -6.50
CA ALA A 49 7.73 8.28 -7.05
C ALA A 49 7.06 8.80 -8.33
N MET A 50 6.62 10.06 -8.34
CA MET A 50 5.94 10.71 -9.47
C MET A 50 6.84 10.82 -10.70
N SER A 51 8.13 11.00 -10.50
CA SER A 51 9.16 11.06 -11.54
C SER A 51 9.55 9.68 -12.11
N ASN A 52 9.22 8.60 -11.40
CA ASN A 52 9.55 7.22 -11.77
C ASN A 52 8.31 6.43 -12.20
N ASN A 53 7.96 5.37 -11.45
CA ASN A 53 6.90 4.42 -11.75
C ASN A 53 5.57 4.73 -11.03
N ARG A 54 5.52 5.83 -10.27
CA ARG A 54 4.39 6.25 -9.42
C ARG A 54 4.03 5.22 -8.35
N MET A 55 5.01 4.45 -7.89
CA MET A 55 4.79 3.42 -6.88
C MET A 55 5.38 3.81 -5.54
N ILE A 56 4.64 3.54 -4.48
CA ILE A 56 5.06 3.66 -3.10
C ILE A 56 4.57 2.42 -2.37
N ALA A 57 5.42 1.83 -1.54
CA ALA A 57 5.01 0.75 -0.66
C ALA A 57 4.42 1.32 0.63
N MET A 58 3.21 0.92 1.00
CA MET A 58 2.63 1.26 2.29
C MET A 58 2.77 0.07 3.23
N ILE A 59 3.23 0.32 4.45
CA ILE A 59 3.35 -0.71 5.48
C ILE A 59 2.87 -0.18 6.82
N GLN A 60 2.28 -1.06 7.63
CA GLN A 60 1.94 -0.68 8.98
C GLN A 60 3.21 -0.53 9.82
N SER A 61 3.24 0.50 10.65
CA SER A 61 4.18 0.61 11.76
C SER A 61 3.49 0.23 13.07
N ASN A 62 4.28 -0.24 14.04
CA ASN A 62 3.79 -0.45 15.39
C ASN A 62 3.37 0.89 16.00
N LYS A 63 2.21 0.93 16.69
CA LYS A 63 1.69 2.15 17.33
C LYS A 63 2.64 2.67 18.41
N ASP A 64 3.31 1.77 19.11
CA ASP A 64 4.18 2.11 20.23
C ASP A 64 5.62 2.42 19.77
N ASN A 65 6.00 1.94 18.58
CA ASN A 65 7.33 2.15 18.01
C ASN A 65 7.25 2.33 16.49
N ASN A 66 7.26 3.59 16.03
CA ASN A 66 7.19 3.92 14.61
C ASN A 66 8.37 3.40 13.77
N ASN A 67 9.47 2.97 14.40
CA ASN A 67 10.59 2.36 13.68
C ASN A 67 10.35 0.88 13.35
N GLU A 68 9.51 0.20 14.12
CA GLU A 68 9.15 -1.19 13.88
C GLU A 68 8.05 -1.27 12.83
N LEU A 69 8.37 -1.95 11.73
CA LEU A 69 7.45 -2.22 10.64
C LEU A 69 6.96 -3.66 10.72
N TYR A 70 5.72 -3.89 10.33
CA TYR A 70 5.23 -5.25 10.12
C TYR A 70 6.00 -5.93 8.97
N LYS A 71 5.98 -7.26 8.91
CA LYS A 71 6.71 -8.02 7.89
C LYS A 71 6.11 -7.93 6.49
N THR A 72 4.83 -7.57 6.39
CA THR A 72 4.06 -7.56 5.14
C THR A 72 3.48 -6.18 4.91
N GLY A 73 3.72 -5.64 3.72
CA GLY A 73 3.14 -4.39 3.25
C GLY A 73 2.36 -4.58 1.94
N CYS A 74 1.89 -3.49 1.37
CA CYS A 74 1.22 -3.47 0.08
C CYS A 74 1.83 -2.41 -0.82
N LEU A 75 2.17 -2.80 -2.05
CA LEU A 75 2.62 -1.89 -3.08
C LEU A 75 1.42 -1.08 -3.57
N GLY A 76 1.49 0.24 -3.45
CA GLY A 76 0.49 1.16 -3.95
C GLY A 76 0.98 1.91 -5.19
N LYS A 77 0.06 2.19 -6.11
CA LYS A 77 0.28 3.10 -7.22
C LYS A 77 -0.44 4.42 -6.97
N ILE A 78 0.24 5.54 -7.14
CA ILE A 78 -0.37 6.87 -7.06
C ILE A 78 -1.31 7.05 -8.26
N THR A 79 -2.61 7.18 -7.98
CA THR A 79 -3.66 7.33 -8.99
C THR A 79 -4.25 8.74 -9.02
N SER A 80 -4.10 9.48 -7.93
CA SER A 80 -4.47 10.89 -7.82
C SER A 80 -3.38 11.64 -7.06
N TYR A 81 -3.15 12.89 -7.45
CA TYR A 81 -2.19 13.82 -6.86
C TYR A 81 -2.79 15.21 -6.93
N SER A 82 -2.86 15.89 -5.79
CA SER A 82 -3.35 17.26 -5.67
C SER A 82 -2.52 18.02 -4.64
N GLU A 83 -1.92 19.13 -5.07
CA GLU A 83 -1.31 20.09 -4.16
C GLU A 83 -2.39 20.95 -3.49
N VAL A 84 -2.22 21.15 -2.19
CA VAL A 84 -3.10 21.97 -1.35
C VAL A 84 -2.26 23.09 -0.74
N ALA A 85 -2.91 24.16 -0.27
CA ALA A 85 -2.26 25.25 0.44
C ALA A 85 -1.36 24.74 1.59
N ASN A 86 -0.29 25.48 1.87
CA ASN A 86 0.70 25.20 2.92
C ASN A 86 1.56 23.95 2.68
N SER A 87 1.98 23.70 1.43
CA SER A 87 2.91 22.63 1.05
C SER A 87 2.43 21.22 1.46
N ARG A 88 1.12 20.99 1.36
CA ARG A 88 0.51 19.68 1.61
C ARG A 88 0.12 19.03 0.29
N ILE A 89 0.26 17.72 0.22
CA ILE A 89 -0.12 16.94 -0.95
C ILE A 89 -1.17 15.91 -0.53
N LEU A 90 -2.29 15.90 -1.23
CA LEU A 90 -3.26 14.82 -1.17
C LEU A 90 -2.96 13.85 -2.30
N ILE A 91 -2.64 12.60 -1.95
CA ILE A 91 -2.51 11.51 -2.92
C ILE A 91 -3.57 10.45 -2.69
N THR A 92 -3.89 9.70 -3.73
CA THR A 92 -4.63 8.45 -3.60
C THR A 92 -3.75 7.31 -4.07
N LEU A 93 -3.50 6.34 -3.19
CA LEU A 93 -2.84 5.09 -3.53
C LEU A 93 -3.88 4.05 -3.90
N SER A 94 -3.70 3.38 -5.04
CA SER A 94 -4.42 2.16 -5.37
C SER A 94 -3.52 0.95 -5.12
N GLY A 95 -3.97 0.03 -4.28
CA GLY A 95 -3.19 -1.15 -3.93
C GLY A 95 -3.04 -2.09 -5.11
N VAL A 96 -1.82 -2.59 -5.32
CA VAL A 96 -1.45 -3.44 -6.44
C VAL A 96 -1.27 -4.88 -5.97
N CYS A 97 -0.33 -5.12 -5.04
CA CYS A 97 0.06 -6.46 -4.61
C CYS A 97 0.75 -6.36 -3.24
N ARG A 98 0.52 -7.36 -2.39
CA ARG A 98 1.23 -7.49 -1.11
C ARG A 98 2.67 -7.92 -1.32
N PHE A 99 3.53 -7.61 -0.37
CA PHE A 99 4.93 -8.03 -0.38
C PHE A 99 5.44 -8.30 1.02
N ASN A 100 6.49 -9.11 1.12
CA ASN A 100 7.29 -9.25 2.33
C ASN A 100 8.56 -8.40 2.25
N ILE A 101 8.96 -7.81 3.38
CA ILE A 101 10.28 -7.18 3.49
C ILE A 101 11.35 -8.28 3.44
N ALA A 102 12.34 -8.11 2.56
CA ALA A 102 13.54 -8.94 2.52
C ALA A 102 14.68 -8.30 3.31
N SER A 103 15.01 -7.04 3.01
CA SER A 103 16.04 -6.29 3.73
C SER A 103 15.83 -4.78 3.59
N GLU A 104 16.24 -4.03 4.60
CA GLU A 104 16.35 -2.57 4.52
C GLU A 104 17.59 -2.19 3.70
N LEU A 105 17.49 -1.13 2.91
CA LEU A 105 18.59 -0.62 2.09
C LEU A 105 19.21 0.60 2.77
N GLU A 106 20.55 0.66 2.76
CA GLU A 106 21.27 1.88 3.13
C GLU A 106 21.15 2.90 1.99
N VAL A 107 20.49 4.02 2.27
CA VAL A 107 20.16 5.05 1.29
C VAL A 107 20.44 6.44 1.84
N VAL A 108 20.72 7.39 0.96
CA VAL A 108 20.90 8.81 1.31
C VAL A 108 19.57 9.59 1.33
N THR A 109 18.49 8.98 0.83
CA THR A 109 17.16 9.59 0.82
C THR A 109 16.63 9.77 2.24
N PRO A 110 15.81 10.79 2.53
CA PRO A 110 15.29 11.04 3.88
C PRO A 110 14.19 10.03 4.30
N TYR A 111 13.87 9.09 3.43
CA TYR A 111 12.90 8.03 3.64
C TYR A 111 13.53 6.64 3.43
N ARG A 112 12.91 5.64 4.07
CA ARG A 112 13.39 4.26 4.07
C ARG A 112 13.07 3.58 2.74
N GLN A 113 13.99 2.74 2.28
CA GLN A 113 13.81 1.90 1.09
C GLN A 113 14.12 0.46 1.45
N PHE A 114 13.39 -0.46 0.81
CA PHE A 114 13.51 -1.89 1.10
C PHE A 114 13.62 -2.70 -0.19
N GLN A 115 14.42 -3.77 -0.10
CA GLN A 115 14.29 -4.90 -0.99
C GLN A 115 13.08 -5.72 -0.54
N VAL A 116 12.22 -6.11 -1.48
CA VAL A 116 10.96 -6.80 -1.19
C VAL A 116 10.77 -8.06 -2.04
N ASN A 117 9.92 -8.97 -1.56
CA ASN A 117 9.54 -10.20 -2.26
C ASN A 117 8.01 -10.28 -2.41
N TYR A 118 7.54 -10.61 -3.63
CA TYR A 118 6.14 -10.76 -4.01
C TYR A 118 5.68 -12.22 -4.21
N GLU A 119 6.58 -13.20 -4.14
CA GLU A 119 6.32 -14.61 -4.51
C GLU A 119 5.10 -15.20 -3.80
N ASN A 120 4.97 -14.94 -2.49
CA ASN A 120 3.85 -15.41 -1.66
C ASN A 120 2.50 -14.77 -2.02
N PHE A 121 2.49 -13.75 -2.90
CA PHE A 121 1.33 -12.91 -3.19
C PHE A 121 1.05 -12.77 -4.68
N SER A 122 1.56 -13.69 -5.51
CA SER A 122 1.34 -13.69 -6.96
C SER A 122 -0.15 -13.74 -7.34
N THR A 123 -0.98 -14.35 -6.50
CA THR A 123 -2.44 -14.42 -6.65
C THR A 123 -3.14 -13.06 -6.51
N ASP A 124 -2.53 -12.07 -5.85
CA ASP A 124 -3.12 -10.72 -5.71
C ASP A 124 -3.31 -10.04 -7.08
N LEU A 125 -2.49 -10.40 -8.07
CA LEU A 125 -2.56 -9.87 -9.43
C LEU A 125 -3.73 -10.49 -10.23
N VAL A 126 -4.22 -11.67 -9.82
CA VAL A 126 -5.34 -12.37 -10.46
C VAL A 126 -6.66 -11.78 -9.98
N LYS A 127 -7.52 -11.38 -10.91
CA LYS A 127 -8.86 -10.87 -10.58
C LYS A 127 -9.77 -12.03 -10.18
N GLY A 128 -10.57 -11.83 -9.14
CA GLY A 128 -11.57 -12.80 -8.69
C GLY A 128 -11.00 -14.06 -8.04
N HIS A 129 -9.69 -14.12 -7.75
CA HIS A 129 -9.09 -15.27 -7.10
C HIS A 129 -9.72 -15.50 -5.71
N GLY A 130 -10.30 -16.68 -5.51
CA GLY A 130 -10.95 -17.08 -4.27
C GLY A 130 -12.35 -16.50 -4.05
N GLU A 131 -12.94 -15.76 -5.01
CA GLU A 131 -14.30 -15.21 -4.84
C GLU A 131 -15.37 -16.29 -4.67
N GLU A 132 -15.19 -17.44 -5.33
CA GLU A 132 -16.11 -18.59 -5.25
C GLU A 132 -15.95 -19.38 -3.95
N GLU A 133 -14.82 -19.24 -3.25
CA GLU A 133 -14.52 -19.93 -1.99
C GLU A 133 -15.11 -19.19 -0.77
N VAL A 134 -15.55 -17.94 -0.95
CA VAL A 134 -16.10 -17.13 0.14
C VAL A 134 -17.55 -17.52 0.42
N GLU A 135 -17.79 -18.12 1.59
CA GLU A 135 -19.13 -18.36 2.12
C GLU A 135 -19.80 -17.03 2.55
N ARG A 136 -20.41 -16.34 1.57
CA ARG A 136 -21.00 -15.00 1.74
C ARG A 136 -22.00 -14.93 2.89
N GLU A 137 -22.80 -15.97 3.08
CA GLU A 137 -23.81 -16.04 4.14
C GLU A 137 -23.16 -15.99 5.53
N LYS A 138 -22.14 -16.82 5.77
CA LYS A 138 -21.39 -16.85 7.04
C LYS A 138 -20.65 -15.53 7.32
N LEU A 139 -20.11 -14.91 6.28
CA LEU A 139 -19.45 -13.60 6.41
C LEU A 139 -20.45 -12.51 6.82
N ILE A 140 -21.62 -12.47 6.18
CA ILE A 140 -22.69 -11.52 6.54
C ILE A 140 -23.18 -11.76 7.96
N GLU A 141 -23.36 -13.02 8.37
CA GLU A 141 -23.77 -13.37 9.73
C GLU A 141 -22.74 -12.93 10.79
N SER A 142 -21.45 -13.16 10.51
CA SER A 142 -20.35 -12.72 11.38
C SER A 142 -20.31 -11.19 11.51
N LEU A 143 -20.50 -10.46 10.41
CA LEU A 143 -20.54 -8.99 10.42
C LEU A 143 -21.77 -8.46 11.18
N LYS A 144 -22.94 -9.09 11.03
CA LYS A 144 -24.15 -8.74 11.80
C LYS A 144 -23.92 -8.92 13.30
N ASN A 145 -23.27 -10.00 13.71
CA ASN A 145 -22.98 -10.26 15.13
C ASN A 145 -22.05 -9.19 15.71
N ILE A 146 -21.02 -8.76 14.97
CA ILE A 146 -20.13 -7.67 15.40
C ILE A 146 -20.90 -6.36 15.53
N LEU A 147 -21.72 -6.00 14.53
CA LEU A 147 -22.49 -4.75 14.53
C LEU A 147 -23.54 -4.71 15.65
N ASN A 148 -24.20 -5.83 15.93
CA ASN A 148 -25.20 -5.94 17.00
C ASN A 148 -24.57 -6.01 18.41
N THR A 149 -23.27 -6.27 18.52
CA THR A 149 -22.55 -6.27 19.82
C THR A 149 -22.07 -4.86 20.20
N ILE A 150 -22.08 -3.91 19.25
CA ILE A 150 -21.55 -2.55 19.42
C ILE A 150 -22.69 -1.52 19.65
N ILE A 151 -23.96 -1.94 19.64
CA ILE A 151 -25.16 -1.12 19.94
C ILE A 151 -25.89 -1.75 21.12
#